data_AF-A0A382F2M1-F1
#
_entry.id   AF-A0A382F2M1-F1
#
_cell.length_a   1.000
_cell.length_b   1.000
_cell.length_c   1.000
_cell.angle_alpha   90.00
_cell.angle_beta   90.00
_cell.angle_gamma   90.00
#
_symmetry.space_group_name_H-M   'P 1'
#
loop_
_entity.id
_entity.type
_entity.pdbx_description
1 polymer ?
#
loop_
_entity_poly.entity_id
_entity_poly.type
_entity_poly.pdbx_seq_one_letter_code
_entity_poly.pdbx_strand_id
1 'polypeptide(L)'
;MQHIEAALKKLLKTSGLKKAVSQQNAMDLWPKILGKTVSKNTEPVSIEHGILMVRTKTPAWRQELQFQKKQIIEKLNKKLNE
;
A
#
# COMPACT_ATOMS: atom_id res chain seq x y z
N MET A 1 -29.99 -5.44 9.21
CA MET A 1 -28.59 -5.49 8.74
C MET A 1 -27.78 -4.20 8.94
N GLN A 2 -28.39 -3.02 9.17
CA GLN A 2 -27.66 -1.75 9.36
C GLN A 2 -26.77 -1.66 10.63
N HIS A 3 -27.08 -2.45 11.67
CA HIS A 3 -26.29 -2.43 12.92
C HIS A 3 -24.87 -2.95 12.77
N ILE A 4 -24.65 -3.95 11.91
CA ILE A 4 -23.32 -4.55 11.72
C ILE A 4 -22.40 -3.57 10.99
N GLU A 5 -22.90 -2.89 9.96
CA GLU A 5 -22.12 -1.90 9.21
C GLU A 5 -21.70 -0.72 10.10
N ALA A 6 -22.60 -0.23 10.95
CA ALA A 6 -22.30 0.82 11.91
C ALA A 6 -21.28 0.38 12.97
N ALA A 7 -21.40 -0.85 13.48
CA ALA A 7 -20.45 -1.42 14.42
C ALA A 7 -19.07 -1.61 13.79
N LEU A 8 -19.00 -2.12 12.55
CA LEU A 8 -17.75 -2.27 11.79
C LEU A 8 -17.09 -0.90 11.56
N LYS A 9 -17.86 0.10 11.09
CA LYS A 9 -17.35 1.47 10.90
C LYS A 9 -16.81 2.07 12.19
N LYS A 10 -17.45 1.79 13.33
CA LYS A 10 -17.00 2.27 14.65
C LYS A 10 -15.72 1.58 15.12
N LEU A 11 -15.58 0.27 14.88
CA LEU A 11 -14.35 -0.48 15.15
C LEU A 11 -13.21 -0.05 14.23
N LEU A 12 -13.46 0.11 12.94
CA LEU A 12 -12.49 0.61 11.96
C LEU A 12 -12.01 2.03 12.26
N LYS A 13 -12.79 2.84 12.99
CA LYS A 13 -12.38 4.17 13.46
C LYS A 13 -11.38 4.12 14.62
N THR A 14 -11.13 2.97 15.24
CA THR A 14 -10.03 2.84 16.19
C THR A 14 -8.70 2.98 15.43
N SER A 15 -7.84 3.89 15.88
CA SER A 15 -6.67 4.37 15.14
C SER A 15 -5.73 3.23 14.66
N GLY A 16 -5.51 2.23 15.52
CA GLY A 16 -4.67 1.06 15.19
C GLY A 16 -5.27 0.19 14.08
N LEU A 17 -6.58 -0.07 14.12
CA LEU A 17 -7.24 -0.90 13.11
C LEU A 17 -7.36 -0.18 11.77
N LYS A 18 -7.65 1.13 11.78
CA LYS A 18 -7.66 1.96 10.56
C LYS A 18 -6.31 1.87 9.85
N LYS A 19 -5.22 2.03 10.60
CA LYS A 19 -3.86 2.00 10.06
C LYS A 19 -3.51 0.62 9.49
N ALA A 20 -3.81 -0.46 10.22
CA ALA A 20 -3.59 -1.83 9.73
C ALA A 20 -4.35 -2.10 8.40
N VAL A 21 -5.60 -1.62 8.30
CA VAL A 21 -6.40 -1.75 7.08
C VAL A 21 -5.84 -0.90 5.94
N SER A 22 -5.43 0.36 6.18
CA SER A 22 -4.74 1.17 5.17
C SER A 22 -3.47 0.49 4.64
N GLN A 23 -2.68 -0.11 5.54
CA GLN A 23 -1.45 -0.81 5.20
C GLN A 23 -1.72 -2.03 4.31
N GLN A 24 -2.70 -2.85 4.67
CA GLN A 24 -3.11 -3.98 3.82
C GLN A 24 -3.60 -3.50 2.45
N ASN A 25 -4.41 -2.44 2.42
CA ASN A 25 -4.89 -1.85 1.16
C ASN A 25 -3.74 -1.35 0.27
N ALA A 26 -2.67 -0.78 0.83
CA ALA A 26 -1.50 -0.36 0.05
C ALA A 26 -0.85 -1.54 -0.68
N MET A 27 -0.79 -2.72 -0.06
CA MET A 27 -0.25 -3.93 -0.69
C MET A 27 -1.11 -4.36 -1.88
N ASP A 28 -2.44 -4.35 -1.72
CA ASP A 28 -3.39 -4.72 -2.79
C ASP A 28 -3.46 -3.68 -3.93
N LEU A 29 -3.16 -2.43 -3.62
CA LEU A 29 -3.14 -1.33 -4.58
C LEU A 29 -1.84 -1.26 -5.39
N TRP A 30 -0.73 -1.81 -4.88
CA TRP A 30 0.58 -1.81 -5.55
C TRP A 30 0.51 -2.20 -7.04
N PRO A 31 -0.08 -3.36 -7.43
CA PRO A 31 -0.16 -3.73 -8.84
C PRO A 31 -1.07 -2.84 -9.67
N LYS A 32 -2.09 -2.25 -9.06
CA LYS A 32 -3.06 -1.37 -9.73
C LYS A 32 -2.46 0.00 -10.03
N ILE A 33 -1.52 0.47 -9.21
CA ILE A 33 -0.93 1.79 -9.31
C ILE A 33 0.29 1.82 -10.25
N LEU A 34 1.12 0.79 -10.21
CA LEU A 34 2.41 0.78 -10.93
C LEU A 34 2.35 0.11 -12.31
N GLY A 35 1.27 -0.62 -12.58
CA GLY A 35 1.06 -1.30 -13.85
C GLY A 35 1.93 -2.55 -14.02
N LYS A 36 1.63 -3.31 -15.07
CA LYS A 36 2.08 -4.69 -15.26
C LYS A 36 3.61 -4.85 -15.23
N THR A 37 4.37 -3.92 -15.82
CA THR A 37 5.83 -4.03 -15.93
C THR A 37 6.52 -3.94 -14.58
N VAL A 38 6.17 -2.94 -13.76
CA VAL A 38 6.76 -2.73 -12.44
C VAL A 38 6.34 -3.85 -11.49
N SER A 39 5.07 -4.24 -11.49
CA SER A 39 4.54 -5.29 -10.62
C SER A 39 5.01 -6.69 -10.99
N LYS A 40 5.41 -6.92 -12.25
CA LYS A 40 6.05 -8.18 -12.64
C LYS A 40 7.46 -8.33 -12.05
N ASN A 41 8.11 -7.23 -11.69
CA ASN A 41 9.51 -7.22 -11.26
C ASN A 41 9.71 -6.76 -9.81
N THR A 42 8.65 -6.27 -9.17
CA THR A 42 8.67 -5.73 -7.82
C THR A 42 7.44 -6.21 -7.06
N GLU A 43 7.63 -6.55 -5.79
CA GLU A 43 6.60 -7.13 -4.94
C GLU A 43 6.63 -6.43 -3.57
N PRO A 44 5.51 -5.86 -3.10
CA PRO A 44 5.42 -5.35 -1.75
C PRO A 44 5.43 -6.57 -0.80
N VAL A 45 6.27 -6.55 0.23
CA VAL A 45 6.45 -7.70 1.14
C VAL A 45 5.77 -7.47 2.47
N SER A 46 5.91 -6.27 3.03
CA SER A 46 5.32 -5.90 4.31
C SER A 46 5.21 -4.39 4.43
N ILE A 47 4.34 -3.94 5.33
CA ILE A 47 4.31 -2.56 5.80
C ILE A 47 4.37 -2.55 7.31
N GLU A 48 5.44 -2.00 7.85
CA GLU A 48 5.66 -1.92 9.30
C GLU A 48 5.89 -0.47 9.68
N HIS A 49 5.13 0.03 10.65
CA HIS A 49 5.26 1.42 11.13
C HIS A 49 5.14 2.50 10.03
N GLY A 50 4.52 2.18 8.89
CA GLY A 50 4.39 3.08 7.73
C GLY A 50 5.54 2.96 6.71
N ILE A 51 6.46 2.02 6.91
CA ILE A 51 7.54 1.72 5.97
C ILE A 51 7.12 0.53 5.12
N LEU A 52 6.93 0.76 3.82
CA LEU A 52 6.66 -0.29 2.84
C LEU A 52 7.97 -0.94 2.38
N MET A 53 8.14 -2.21 2.67
CA MET A 53 9.25 -3.03 2.18
C MET A 53 8.89 -3.64 0.82
N VAL A 54 9.80 -3.51 -0.14
CA VAL A 54 9.59 -4.00 -1.52
C VAL A 54 10.75 -4.88 -1.94
N ARG A 55 10.43 -6.10 -2.38
CA ARG A 55 11.37 -7.00 -3.03
C ARG A 55 11.45 -6.67 -4.50
N THR A 56 12.67 -6.71 -5.05
CA THR A 56 12.92 -6.50 -6.49
C THR A 56 13.61 -7.72 -7.06
N LYS A 57 13.30 -8.06 -8.31
CA LYS A 57 13.94 -9.22 -8.99
C LYS A 57 15.42 -9.00 -9.26
N THR A 58 15.83 -7.75 -9.51
CA THR A 58 17.21 -7.41 -9.83
C THR A 58 17.61 -6.07 -9.22
N PRO A 59 18.92 -5.80 -9.02
CA PRO A 59 19.40 -4.48 -8.57
C PRO A 59 18.97 -3.31 -9.46
N ALA A 60 18.80 -3.53 -10.78
CA ALA A 60 18.32 -2.51 -11.70
C ALA A 60 16.91 -2.03 -11.32
N TRP A 61 16.01 -2.94 -10.95
CA TRP A 61 14.66 -2.58 -10.48
C TRP A 61 14.66 -1.84 -9.15
N ARG A 62 15.63 -2.10 -8.27
CA ARG A 62 15.82 -1.28 -7.05
C ARG A 62 16.13 0.17 -7.44
N GLN A 63 17.04 0.37 -8.38
CA GLN A 63 17.42 1.71 -8.84
C GLN A 63 16.25 2.42 -9.52
N GLU A 64 15.52 1.71 -10.38
CA GLU A 64 14.31 2.22 -11.04
C GLU A 64 13.25 2.67 -10.02
N LEU A 65 12.95 1.83 -9.01
CA LEU A 65 12.04 2.20 -7.92
C LEU A 65 12.56 3.40 -7.13
N GLN A 66 13.88 3.55 -6.98
CA GLN A 66 14.47 4.68 -6.28
C GLN A 66 14.22 5.99 -7.02
N PHE A 67 14.33 6.00 -8.36
CA PHE A 67 13.98 7.14 -9.20
C PHE A 67 12.48 7.45 -9.16
N GLN A 68 11.63 6.43 -9.13
CA GLN A 68 10.18 6.59 -9.09
C GLN A 68 9.61 6.80 -7.68
N LYS A 69 10.42 6.66 -6.62
CA LYS A 69 9.99 6.58 -5.21
C LYS A 69 8.98 7.65 -4.83
N LYS A 70 9.26 8.92 -5.17
CA LYS A 70 8.38 10.05 -4.87
C LYS A 70 7.00 9.89 -5.50
N GLN A 71 6.95 9.57 -6.80
CA GLN A 71 5.71 9.37 -7.53
C GLN A 71 4.90 8.17 -6.99
N ILE A 72 5.59 7.09 -6.60
CA ILE A 72 4.96 5.89 -6.03
C ILE A 72 4.27 6.23 -4.71
N ILE A 73 4.97 6.92 -3.81
CA ILE A 73 4.42 7.36 -2.52
C ILE A 73 3.21 8.26 -2.72
N GLU A 74 3.32 9.27 -3.60
CA GLU A 74 2.20 10.18 -3.89
C GLU A 74 0.96 9.46 -4.42
N LYS A 75 1.15 8.50 -5.34
CA LYS A 75 0.04 7.72 -5.90
C LYS A 75 -0.60 6.79 -4.86
N LEU A 76 0.19 6.17 -3.99
CA LEU A 76 -0.30 5.31 -2.91
C LEU A 76 -1.11 6.11 -1.90
N ASN A 77 -0.55 7.19 -1.35
CA ASN A 77 -1.22 8.03 -0.37
C ASN A 77 -2.54 8.61 -0.92
N LYS A 78 -2.51 9.10 -2.17
CA LYS A 78 -3.72 9.58 -2.87
C LYS A 78 -4.82 8.51 -2.98
N LYS A 79 -4.47 7.24 -3.14
CA LYS A 79 -5.45 6.14 -3.20
C LYS A 79 -5.91 5.67 -1.83
N LEU A 80 -5.09 5.85 -0.80
CA LEU A 80 -5.44 5.54 0.59
C LEU A 80 -6.24 6.65 1.28
N ASN A 81 -6.42 7.82 0.64
CA ASN A 81 -6.95 9.04 1.24
C ASN A 81 -6.15 9.47 2.47
N GLU A 82 -4.82 9.33 2.38
CA GLU A 82 -3.83 9.79 3.37
C GLU A 82 -3.02 10.97 2.84
#